data_AF-A0A7Y9NCF1-F1
#
_entry.id   AF-A0A7Y9NCF1-F1
#
_cell.length_a   1.000
_cell.length_b   1.000
_cell.length_c   1.000
_cell.angle_alpha   90.00
_cell.angle_beta   90.00
_cell.angle_gamma   90.00
#
_symmetry.space_group_name_H-M   'P 1'
#
loop_
_entity.id
_entity.type
_entity.pdbx_description
1 polymer ?
#
loop_
_entity_poly.entity_id
_entity_poly.type
_entity_poly.pdbx_seq_one_letter_code
_entity_poly.pdbx_strand_id
1 'polypeptide(L)'
;MLKLTRIAAILLIGLAVILAIVAFGVSRRASQTPPGTPATANAPAQPATWPVVEAVGALPAGRPITAEDLRVTGHPQRPTGGYTSVNALIGAVPTQDIPAGTQIQTAQIAQGFSLRLNPGERALAVPVDELVAAGNRIQPGDFVDVFLNLRASRGVRDDGDAQTRLLLSRLRVLSYGAQDVQSVATVPADGSEPPPADSRAQDITGGSSSAGGSRSDGTTAPARSAVLAVPVAEANRLLLGAQQGKLFLALRNPADIGLPDQALFPTPSRVLSPRRELSAEERLALQRPENDAYAGIDTDALAGRGRSAAAALPLPNSAPRRATPRADRGIEIIRGDISSHSGSR
;
A
#
# COMPACT_ATOMS: atom_id res chain seq x y z
N MET A 1 56.67 -6.40 40.55
CA MET A 1 55.23 -6.60 40.90
C MET A 1 54.58 -5.36 41.53
N LEU A 2 55.24 -4.61 42.42
CA LEU A 2 54.70 -3.38 43.06
C LEU A 2 54.37 -2.19 42.12
N LYS A 3 54.98 -2.09 40.93
CA LYS A 3 54.69 -1.01 39.97
C LYS A 3 53.37 -1.24 39.21
N LEU A 4 53.06 -2.50 38.91
CA LEU A 4 51.83 -2.88 38.21
C LEU A 4 50.60 -2.69 39.11
N THR A 5 50.73 -3.01 40.41
CA THR A 5 49.67 -2.78 41.40
C THR A 5 49.41 -1.29 41.65
N ARG A 6 50.44 -0.43 41.59
CA ARG A 6 50.26 1.04 41.65
C ARG A 6 49.54 1.60 40.43
N ILE A 7 49.85 1.11 39.22
CA ILE A 7 49.17 1.55 37.99
C ILE A 7 47.70 1.10 38.01
N ALA A 8 47.44 -0.15 38.40
CA ALA A 8 46.08 -0.66 38.57
C ALA A 8 45.28 0.13 39.62
N ALA A 9 45.92 0.53 40.73
CA ALA A 9 45.30 1.34 41.76
C ALA A 9 44.92 2.75 41.25
N ILE A 10 45.81 3.41 40.51
CA ILE A 10 45.53 4.73 39.92
C ILE A 10 44.40 4.64 38.90
N LEU A 11 44.36 3.58 38.09
CA LEU A 11 43.32 3.37 37.09
C LEU A 11 41.96 3.09 37.73
N LEU A 12 41.91 2.31 38.82
CA LEU A 12 40.70 2.08 39.60
C LEU A 12 40.17 3.37 40.26
N ILE A 13 41.06 4.22 40.77
CA ILE A 13 40.68 5.52 41.33
C ILE A 13 40.09 6.41 40.23
N GLY A 14 40.70 6.44 39.05
CA GLY A 14 40.16 7.18 37.89
C GLY A 14 38.77 6.69 37.49
N LEU A 15 38.55 5.38 37.42
CA LEU A 15 37.26 4.77 37.12
C LEU A 15 36.19 5.12 38.17
N ALA A 16 36.56 5.10 39.46
CA ALA A 16 35.67 5.47 40.55
C ALA A 16 35.22 6.94 40.46
N VAL A 17 36.12 7.85 40.10
CA VAL A 17 35.78 9.27 39.90
C VAL A 17 34.84 9.46 38.72
N ILE A 18 35.06 8.76 37.60
CA ILE A 18 34.17 8.80 36.44
C ILE A 18 32.78 8.28 36.81
N LEU A 19 32.69 7.16 37.52
CA LEU A 19 31.42 6.61 37.99
C LEU A 19 30.71 7.56 38.97
N ALA A 20 31.44 8.24 39.86
CA ALA A 20 30.88 9.24 40.75
C ALA A 20 30.29 10.43 40.00
N ILE A 21 30.95 10.90 38.93
CA ILE A 21 30.45 12.00 38.07
C ILE A 21 29.19 11.55 37.31
N VAL A 22 29.19 10.33 36.76
CA VAL A 22 28.01 9.79 36.05
C VAL A 22 26.84 9.58 37.02
N ALA A 23 27.08 9.03 38.20
CA ALA A 23 26.07 8.87 39.24
C ALA A 23 25.52 10.23 39.71
N PHE A 24 26.36 11.24 39.87
CA PHE A 24 25.93 12.58 40.23
C PHE A 24 25.14 13.27 39.11
N GLY A 25 25.51 13.04 37.84
CA GLY A 25 24.77 13.53 36.66
C GLY A 25 23.39 12.87 36.50
N VAL A 26 23.27 11.57 36.77
CA VAL A 26 22.00 10.84 36.79
C VAL A 26 21.17 11.22 38.02
N SER A 27 21.79 11.42 39.19
CA SER A 27 21.13 11.88 40.41
C SER A 27 20.54 13.28 40.27
N ARG A 28 21.20 14.18 39.54
CA ARG A 28 20.62 15.51 39.23
C ARG A 28 19.44 15.46 38.26
N ARG A 29 19.29 14.39 37.47
CA ARG A 29 18.08 14.15 36.64
C ARG A 29 16.99 13.38 37.38
N ALA A 30 17.33 12.64 38.44
CA ALA A 30 16.39 11.83 39.22
C ALA A 30 15.73 12.56 40.40
N SER A 31 15.99 13.85 40.60
CA SER A 31 15.39 14.65 41.69
C SER A 31 14.47 15.74 41.16
N GLN A 32 13.36 15.32 40.54
CA GLN A 32 12.09 16.04 40.60
C GLN A 32 11.01 15.09 41.15
N THR A 33 11.26 14.57 42.34
CA THR A 33 10.21 14.07 43.23
C THR A 33 10.30 14.94 44.48
N PRO A 34 9.29 15.77 44.79
CA PRO A 34 9.33 16.61 45.98
C PRO A 34 9.49 15.75 47.24
N PRO A 35 10.34 16.14 48.20
CA PRO A 35 10.35 15.53 49.52
C PRO A 35 8.99 15.68 50.18
N GLY A 36 8.40 14.55 50.60
CA GLY A 36 7.23 14.54 51.46
C GLY A 36 7.55 15.15 52.81
N THR A 37 7.04 16.35 53.05
CA THR A 37 6.86 16.92 54.39
C THR A 37 5.80 16.09 55.13
N PRO A 38 5.98 15.71 56.40
CA PRO A 38 4.95 15.02 57.17
C PRO A 38 3.67 15.86 57.24
N ALA A 39 2.55 15.17 57.10
CA ALA A 39 1.20 15.72 56.93
C ALA A 39 0.87 16.85 57.92
N THR A 40 0.62 18.03 57.38
CA THR A 40 -0.37 18.98 57.90
C THR A 40 -1.35 19.28 56.77
N ALA A 41 -2.62 19.36 57.13
CA ALA A 41 -3.79 19.19 56.27
C ALA A 41 -3.93 20.18 55.08
N ASN A 42 -4.71 19.73 54.10
CA ASN A 42 -5.39 20.47 53.03
C ASN A 42 -4.55 20.98 51.84
N ALA A 43 -4.17 20.07 50.94
CA ALA A 43 -4.02 20.41 49.52
C ALA A 43 -5.16 19.71 48.74
N PRO A 44 -5.98 20.44 47.95
CA PRO A 44 -7.01 19.80 47.14
C PRO A 44 -6.34 18.83 46.17
N ALA A 45 -6.85 17.60 46.08
CA ALA A 45 -6.44 16.66 45.04
C ALA A 45 -6.65 17.32 43.67
N GLN A 46 -5.56 17.57 42.94
CA GLN A 46 -5.65 18.13 41.59
C GLN A 46 -6.54 17.17 40.76
N PRO A 47 -7.69 17.62 40.25
CA PRO A 47 -8.59 16.73 39.51
C PRO A 47 -7.83 16.16 38.32
N ALA A 48 -7.96 14.84 38.11
CA ALA A 48 -7.35 14.17 36.97
C ALA A 48 -7.85 14.85 35.68
N THR A 49 -6.95 15.49 34.93
CA THR A 49 -7.27 16.13 33.66
C THR A 49 -6.89 15.20 32.50
N TRP A 50 -7.73 15.18 31.47
CA TRP A 50 -7.50 14.43 30.24
C TRP A 50 -6.98 15.36 29.15
N PRO A 51 -5.98 14.95 28.34
CA PRO A 51 -5.47 15.76 27.25
C PRO A 51 -6.47 15.81 26.10
N VAL A 52 -6.79 17.01 25.64
CA VAL A 52 -7.75 17.25 24.55
C VAL A 52 -7.14 18.22 23.57
N VAL A 53 -7.28 17.96 22.27
CA VAL A 53 -6.86 18.89 21.23
C VAL A 53 -7.96 19.92 20.95
N GLU A 54 -7.60 21.18 21.03
CA GLU A 54 -8.42 22.35 20.72
C GLU A 54 -7.83 23.14 19.56
N ALA A 55 -8.71 23.85 18.83
CA ALA A 55 -8.30 24.79 17.81
C ALA A 55 -7.74 26.07 18.43
N VAL A 56 -6.56 26.52 18.00
CA VAL A 56 -5.94 27.79 18.43
C VAL A 56 -6.59 28.98 17.74
N GLY A 57 -6.89 28.82 16.44
CA GLY A 57 -7.58 29.80 15.60
C GLY A 57 -8.88 29.23 15.02
N ALA A 58 -9.63 30.07 14.30
CA ALA A 58 -10.78 29.58 13.55
C ALA A 58 -10.30 28.71 12.38
N LEU A 59 -10.77 27.46 12.34
CA LEU A 59 -10.49 26.51 11.28
C LEU A 59 -11.67 26.47 10.30
N PRO A 60 -11.53 26.99 9.08
CA PRO A 60 -12.59 26.95 8.09
C PRO A 60 -12.78 25.53 7.52
N ALA A 61 -14.02 25.21 7.15
CA ALA A 61 -14.37 23.98 6.45
C ALA A 61 -13.58 23.85 5.15
N GLY A 62 -13.14 22.62 4.83
CA GLY A 62 -12.42 22.33 3.59
C GLY A 62 -10.92 22.70 3.59
N ARG A 63 -10.41 23.37 4.63
CA ARG A 63 -8.97 23.70 4.74
C ARG A 63 -8.20 22.68 5.59
N PRO A 64 -7.05 22.15 5.12
CA PRO A 64 -6.22 21.25 5.93
C PRO A 64 -5.72 21.94 7.20
N ILE A 65 -5.82 21.24 8.33
CA ILE A 65 -5.34 21.68 9.64
C ILE A 65 -3.82 21.51 9.71
N THR A 66 -3.12 22.51 10.24
CA THR A 66 -1.68 22.46 10.47
C THR A 66 -1.35 22.35 11.96
N ALA A 67 -0.10 22.04 12.30
CA ALA A 67 0.30 21.88 13.70
C ALA A 67 0.21 23.18 14.52
N GLU A 68 0.33 24.34 13.86
CA GLU A 68 0.21 25.66 14.48
C GLU A 68 -1.23 26.04 14.84
N ASP A 69 -2.22 25.40 14.20
CA ASP A 69 -3.63 25.64 14.47
C ASP A 69 -4.16 24.86 15.69
N LEU A 70 -3.31 24.05 16.33
CA LEU A 70 -3.73 23.06 17.33
C LEU A 70 -2.99 23.24 18.66
N ARG A 71 -3.72 23.08 19.77
CA ARG A 71 -3.15 23.06 21.12
C ARG A 71 -3.75 21.94 21.95
N VAL A 72 -2.94 21.32 22.79
CA VAL A 72 -3.44 20.36 23.79
C VAL A 72 -3.76 21.10 25.09
N THR A 73 -5.01 21.01 25.54
CA THR A 73 -5.48 21.58 26.81
C THR A 73 -6.00 20.43 27.70
N GLY A 74 -5.75 20.52 29.01
CA GLY A 74 -6.24 19.53 29.98
C GLY A 74 -7.67 19.82 30.40
N HIS A 75 -8.59 18.88 30.18
CA HIS A 75 -9.99 18.99 30.58
C HIS A 75 -10.31 18.12 31.81
N PRO A 76 -11.15 18.59 32.75
CA PRO A 76 -11.52 17.87 33.97
C PRO A 76 -12.55 16.75 33.76
N GLN A 77 -13.00 16.53 32.52
CA GLN A 77 -13.90 15.45 32.14
C GLN A 77 -13.33 14.71 30.93
N ARG A 78 -13.39 13.37 30.93
CA ARG A 78 -12.90 12.55 29.82
C ARG A 78 -13.73 12.84 28.58
N PRO A 79 -13.15 13.37 27.50
CA PRO A 79 -13.92 13.66 26.30
C PRO A 79 -14.24 12.39 25.55
N THR A 80 -15.49 12.25 25.13
CA THR A 80 -15.95 11.22 24.21
C THR A 80 -15.83 11.75 22.78
N GLY A 81 -15.09 11.06 21.90
CA GLY A 81 -14.95 11.47 20.49
C GLY A 81 -14.06 12.69 20.25
N GLY A 82 -13.21 13.06 21.22
CA GLY A 82 -12.16 14.07 21.06
C GLY A 82 -10.80 13.46 20.77
N TYR A 83 -9.93 14.20 20.11
CA TYR A 83 -8.55 13.78 19.89
C TYR A 83 -7.68 14.10 21.11
N THR A 84 -6.78 13.17 21.45
CA THR A 84 -5.81 13.33 22.55
C THR A 84 -4.40 13.69 22.06
N SER A 85 -4.18 13.68 20.74
CA SER A 85 -2.88 13.96 20.12
C SER A 85 -3.02 14.84 18.88
N VAL A 86 -2.14 15.83 18.75
CA VAL A 86 -2.08 16.76 17.62
C VAL A 86 -1.77 16.03 16.32
N ASN A 87 -0.91 15.01 16.36
CA ASN A 87 -0.46 14.27 15.17
C ASN A 87 -1.62 13.58 14.43
N ALA A 88 -2.69 13.21 15.14
CA ALA A 88 -3.88 12.61 14.52
C ALA A 88 -4.71 13.60 13.69
N LEU A 89 -4.47 14.91 13.84
CA LEU A 89 -5.25 15.99 13.22
C LEU A 89 -4.46 16.78 12.17
N ILE A 90 -3.15 16.60 12.07
CA ILE A 90 -2.34 17.27 11.06
C ILE A 90 -2.76 16.77 9.66
N GLY A 91 -3.13 17.69 8.78
CA GLY A 91 -3.63 17.40 7.44
C GLY A 91 -5.09 16.95 7.38
N ALA A 92 -5.75 16.79 8.53
CA ALA A 92 -7.19 16.55 8.58
C ALA A 92 -7.95 17.79 8.10
N VAL A 93 -9.13 17.60 7.52
CA VAL A 93 -9.93 18.71 6.96
C VAL A 93 -11.25 18.81 7.72
N PRO A 94 -11.62 19.98 8.28
CA PRO A 94 -12.92 20.15 8.91
C PRO A 94 -14.06 20.04 7.88
N THR A 95 -15.15 19.36 8.24
CA THR A 95 -16.41 19.33 7.45
C THR A 95 -17.26 20.58 7.66
N GLN A 96 -17.00 21.32 8.73
CA GLN A 96 -17.69 22.52 9.14
C GLN A 96 -16.69 23.50 9.77
N ASP A 97 -17.04 24.79 9.81
CA ASP A 97 -16.19 25.80 10.46
C ASP A 97 -16.08 25.51 11.97
N ILE A 98 -14.86 25.43 12.49
CA ILE A 98 -14.56 25.21 13.91
C ILE A 98 -14.02 26.52 14.50
N PRO A 99 -14.72 27.16 15.45
CA PRO A 99 -14.25 28.37 16.11
C PRO A 99 -12.98 28.14 16.94
N ALA A 100 -12.19 29.20 17.11
CA ALA A 100 -11.04 29.19 18.02
C ALA A 100 -11.46 28.80 19.46
N GLY A 101 -10.62 28.01 20.13
CA GLY A 101 -10.85 27.49 21.48
C GLY A 101 -11.81 26.30 21.56
N THR A 102 -12.35 25.84 20.42
CA THR A 102 -13.26 24.68 20.40
C THR A 102 -12.46 23.37 20.43
N GLN A 103 -12.92 22.42 21.24
CA GLN A 103 -12.43 21.06 21.20
C GLN A 103 -12.76 20.40 19.85
N ILE A 104 -11.75 19.81 19.21
CA ILE A 104 -11.95 19.14 17.93
C ILE A 104 -12.53 17.75 18.15
N GLN A 105 -13.67 17.50 17.51
CA GLN A 105 -14.38 16.23 17.58
C GLN A 105 -14.21 15.43 16.29
N THR A 106 -14.27 14.09 16.39
CA THR A 106 -14.13 13.20 15.22
C THR A 106 -15.22 13.41 14.17
N ALA A 107 -16.41 13.85 14.57
CA ALA A 107 -17.54 14.13 13.66
C ALA A 107 -17.35 15.41 12.82
N GLN A 108 -16.52 16.34 13.29
CA GLN A 108 -16.25 17.63 12.62
C GLN A 108 -15.11 17.52 11.61
N ILE A 109 -14.45 16.37 11.54
CA ILE A 109 -13.34 16.11 10.65
C ILE A 109 -13.81 15.19 9.53
N ALA A 110 -13.50 15.58 8.30
CA ALA A 110 -13.85 14.84 7.12
C ALA A 110 -13.14 13.49 7.14
N GLN A 111 -13.94 12.43 7.32
CA GLN A 111 -13.47 11.05 7.29
C GLN A 111 -13.45 10.45 5.88
N GLY A 112 -13.75 11.27 4.86
CA GLY A 112 -13.82 10.85 3.48
C GLY A 112 -12.47 10.33 2.99
N PHE A 113 -12.47 9.15 2.36
CA PHE A 113 -11.26 8.55 1.79
C PHE A 113 -10.49 9.51 0.87
N SER A 114 -11.20 10.38 0.15
CA SER A 114 -10.63 11.37 -0.80
C SER A 114 -9.53 12.25 -0.20
N LEU A 115 -9.62 12.59 1.09
CA LEU A 115 -8.65 13.47 1.75
C LEU A 115 -7.43 12.72 2.31
N ARG A 116 -7.52 11.39 2.41
CA ARG A 116 -6.42 10.51 2.83
C ARG A 116 -5.61 9.96 1.65
N LEU A 117 -6.10 10.17 0.42
CA LEU A 117 -5.42 9.78 -0.81
C LEU A 117 -4.33 10.79 -1.15
N ASN A 118 -3.18 10.30 -1.55
CA ASN A 118 -2.17 11.14 -2.18
C ASN A 118 -2.62 11.51 -3.60
N PRO A 119 -2.13 12.64 -4.16
CA PRO A 119 -2.30 12.92 -5.58
C PRO A 119 -1.87 11.71 -6.43
N GLY A 120 -2.76 11.25 -7.31
CA GLY A 120 -2.51 10.05 -8.12
C GLY A 120 -3.00 8.73 -7.52
N GLU A 121 -3.59 8.73 -6.32
CA GLU A 121 -4.24 7.54 -5.72
C GLU A 121 -5.77 7.56 -5.88
N ARG A 122 -6.39 6.37 -5.84
CA ARG A 122 -7.84 6.14 -5.82
C ARG A 122 -8.18 5.17 -4.70
N ALA A 123 -9.30 5.42 -4.03
CA ALA A 123 -9.84 4.50 -3.03
C ALA A 123 -10.63 3.40 -3.75
N LEU A 124 -10.09 2.18 -3.78
CA LEU A 124 -10.70 1.03 -4.44
C LEU A 124 -11.12 -0.01 -3.41
N ALA A 125 -12.41 -0.35 -3.40
CA ALA A 125 -12.95 -1.43 -2.59
C ALA A 125 -12.74 -2.76 -3.31
N VAL A 126 -12.03 -3.68 -2.68
CA VAL A 126 -11.78 -5.02 -3.19
C VAL A 126 -12.32 -6.09 -2.24
N PRO A 127 -12.99 -7.14 -2.77
CA PRO A 127 -13.38 -8.29 -1.96
C PRO A 127 -12.13 -9.10 -1.57
N VAL A 128 -12.06 -9.52 -0.32
CA VAL A 128 -10.92 -10.27 0.23
C VAL A 128 -11.40 -11.44 1.08
N ASP A 129 -10.64 -12.54 1.04
CA ASP A 129 -10.96 -13.79 1.76
C ASP A 129 -10.44 -13.74 3.21
N GLU A 130 -11.27 -14.13 4.18
CA GLU A 130 -11.04 -13.98 5.63
C GLU A 130 -9.88 -14.84 6.15
N LEU A 131 -9.67 -16.03 5.56
CA LEU A 131 -8.67 -16.99 6.06
C LEU A 131 -7.22 -16.48 5.90
N VAL A 132 -6.99 -15.53 5.01
CA VAL A 132 -5.63 -15.17 4.55
C VAL A 132 -5.25 -13.73 4.89
N ALA A 133 -6.21 -12.88 5.26
CA ALA A 133 -5.99 -11.48 5.64
C ALA A 133 -5.42 -11.33 7.07
N ALA A 134 -4.20 -11.86 7.29
CA ALA A 134 -3.41 -11.74 8.52
C ALA A 134 -4.18 -12.02 9.83
N GLY A 135 -5.17 -12.91 9.81
CA GLY A 135 -6.00 -13.25 10.97
C GLY A 135 -6.82 -12.07 11.53
N ASN A 136 -7.36 -11.21 10.65
CA ASN A 136 -8.18 -10.04 11.03
C ASN A 136 -7.41 -8.95 11.79
N ARG A 137 -6.10 -8.84 11.56
CA ARG A 137 -5.25 -7.82 12.22
C ARG A 137 -4.97 -6.59 11.37
N ILE A 138 -5.41 -6.57 10.11
CA ILE A 138 -5.24 -5.43 9.22
C ILE A 138 -6.06 -4.25 9.77
N GLN A 139 -5.40 -3.11 9.97
CA GLN A 139 -6.02 -1.87 10.43
C GLN A 139 -5.91 -0.77 9.35
N PRO A 140 -6.82 0.22 9.36
CA PRO A 140 -6.64 1.44 8.59
C PRO A 140 -5.28 2.09 8.91
N GLY A 141 -4.53 2.45 7.87
CA GLY A 141 -3.17 2.99 7.97
C GLY A 141 -2.06 1.97 7.73
N ASP A 142 -2.36 0.68 7.76
CA ASP A 142 -1.39 -0.37 7.47
C ASP A 142 -0.98 -0.39 5.99
N PHE A 143 0.18 -0.98 5.73
CA PHE A 143 0.63 -1.31 4.38
C PHE A 143 0.39 -2.79 4.10
N VAL A 144 -0.10 -3.10 2.91
CA VAL A 144 -0.36 -4.47 2.48
C VAL A 144 0.21 -4.74 1.09
N ASP A 145 0.64 -5.98 0.88
CA ASP A 145 0.89 -6.53 -0.43
C ASP A 145 -0.35 -7.33 -0.89
N VAL A 146 -0.73 -7.17 -2.15
CA VAL A 146 -1.89 -7.83 -2.75
C VAL A 146 -1.42 -8.98 -3.62
N PHE A 147 -1.79 -10.20 -3.26
CA PHE A 147 -1.54 -11.39 -4.06
C PHE A 147 -2.79 -11.78 -4.85
N LEU A 148 -2.57 -12.22 -6.08
CA LEU A 148 -3.61 -12.76 -6.95
C LEU A 148 -3.40 -14.26 -7.11
N ASN A 149 -4.46 -15.02 -6.90
CA ASN A 149 -4.52 -16.44 -7.22
C ASN A 149 -5.56 -16.67 -8.33
N LEU A 150 -5.08 -17.13 -9.48
CA LEU A 150 -5.91 -17.52 -10.60
C LEU A 150 -5.99 -19.04 -10.62
N ARG A 151 -7.22 -19.55 -10.74
CA ARG A 151 -7.44 -20.98 -10.93
C ARG A 151 -7.00 -21.37 -12.33
N ALA A 152 -6.55 -22.62 -12.46
CA ALA A 152 -6.44 -23.25 -13.76
C ALA A 152 -7.78 -23.13 -14.48
N SER A 153 -7.74 -22.69 -15.74
CA SER A 153 -8.93 -22.77 -16.58
C SER A 153 -9.29 -24.25 -16.74
N ARG A 154 -10.53 -24.57 -17.11
CA ARG A 154 -10.89 -25.92 -17.55
C ARG A 154 -11.60 -25.84 -18.90
N GLY A 155 -10.84 -26.05 -19.98
CA GLY A 155 -11.27 -26.05 -21.37
C GLY A 155 -10.60 -27.17 -22.18
N VAL A 156 -11.05 -27.38 -23.43
CA VAL A 156 -10.60 -28.47 -24.33
C VAL A 156 -9.23 -28.19 -24.98
N ARG A 157 -8.67 -27.00 -24.76
CA ARG A 157 -7.32 -26.59 -25.17
C ARG A 157 -6.72 -25.83 -23.98
N ASP A 158 -6.21 -26.53 -22.99
CA ASP A 158 -5.96 -25.92 -21.68
C ASP A 158 -4.66 -26.36 -21.03
N ASP A 159 -3.67 -25.49 -21.17
CA ASP A 159 -2.39 -25.52 -20.44
C ASP A 159 -2.35 -24.38 -19.40
N GLY A 160 -3.50 -23.98 -18.87
CA GLY A 160 -3.55 -22.96 -17.82
C GLY A 160 -3.24 -23.56 -16.46
N ASP A 161 -1.98 -23.56 -16.02
CA ASP A 161 -1.64 -23.93 -14.64
C ASP A 161 -2.27 -22.96 -13.64
N ALA A 162 -2.63 -23.48 -12.46
CA ALA A 162 -3.00 -22.64 -11.34
C ALA A 162 -1.81 -21.75 -10.97
N GLN A 163 -2.04 -20.44 -10.92
CA GLN A 163 -0.97 -19.45 -10.72
C GLN A 163 -1.26 -18.59 -9.50
N THR A 164 -0.22 -18.30 -8.73
CA THR A 164 -0.26 -17.34 -7.62
C THR A 164 0.93 -16.41 -7.73
N ARG A 165 0.69 -15.10 -7.63
CA ARG A 165 1.76 -14.10 -7.72
C ARG A 165 1.40 -12.81 -6.98
N LEU A 166 2.42 -12.02 -6.70
CA LEU A 166 2.25 -10.65 -6.24
C LEU A 166 1.63 -9.81 -7.36
N LEU A 167 0.51 -9.15 -7.07
CA LEU A 167 -0.18 -8.28 -8.02
C LEU A 167 0.25 -6.83 -7.82
N LEU A 168 0.13 -6.32 -6.58
CA LEU A 168 0.52 -4.97 -6.20
C LEU A 168 1.23 -5.00 -4.86
N SER A 169 2.20 -4.09 -4.69
CA SER A 169 3.03 -4.05 -3.51
C SER A 169 2.84 -2.75 -2.73
N ARG A 170 2.89 -2.84 -1.40
CA ARG A 170 2.91 -1.70 -0.47
C ARG A 170 1.73 -0.72 -0.64
N LEU A 171 0.51 -1.23 -0.77
CA LEU A 171 -0.68 -0.39 -0.78
C LEU A 171 -1.11 0.00 0.63
N ARG A 172 -1.61 1.22 0.80
CA ARG A 172 -2.14 1.68 2.09
C ARG A 172 -3.58 1.21 2.26
N VAL A 173 -3.90 0.70 3.44
CA VAL A 173 -5.27 0.34 3.81
C VAL A 173 -5.98 1.58 4.33
N LEU A 174 -7.12 1.89 3.74
CA LEU A 174 -7.98 3.00 4.18
C LEU A 174 -9.10 2.53 5.10
N SER A 175 -9.60 1.31 4.90
CA SER A 175 -10.67 0.68 5.67
C SER A 175 -10.66 -0.84 5.44
N TYR A 176 -11.09 -1.62 6.44
CA TYR A 176 -11.20 -3.07 6.33
C TYR A 176 -12.44 -3.60 7.04
N GLY A 177 -13.29 -4.34 6.32
CA GLY A 177 -14.52 -4.91 6.83
C GLY A 177 -15.75 -4.03 6.64
N ALA A 178 -16.94 -4.61 6.84
CA ALA A 178 -18.21 -3.98 6.49
C ALA A 178 -18.56 -2.74 7.35
N GLN A 179 -18.14 -2.72 8.61
CA GLN A 179 -18.51 -1.66 9.56
C GLN A 179 -17.78 -0.34 9.27
N ASP A 180 -16.51 -0.41 8.87
CA ASP A 180 -15.71 0.79 8.57
C ASP A 180 -16.16 1.51 7.29
N VAL A 181 -16.70 0.75 6.33
CA VAL A 181 -17.20 1.30 5.05
C VAL A 181 -18.58 1.95 5.22
N GLN A 182 -19.43 1.41 6.10
CA GLN A 182 -20.79 1.92 6.33
C GLN A 182 -20.85 3.22 7.16
N SER A 183 -19.85 3.51 7.99
CA SER A 183 -19.74 4.79 8.69
C SER A 183 -19.69 6.03 7.78
N VAL A 184 -19.45 5.85 6.47
CA VAL A 184 -19.43 6.92 5.46
C VAL A 184 -20.78 7.06 4.72
N ALA A 185 -21.67 6.07 4.82
CA ALA A 185 -22.91 6.03 4.03
C ALA A 185 -24.10 6.77 4.67
N THR A 186 -23.96 7.34 5.88
CA THR A 186 -25.03 8.12 6.52
C THR A 186 -24.83 9.62 6.27
N VAL A 187 -25.02 10.03 5.02
CA VAL A 187 -25.38 11.41 4.71
C VAL A 187 -26.91 11.42 4.60
N PRO A 188 -27.66 12.01 5.55
CA PRO A 188 -29.04 12.37 5.30
C PRO A 188 -29.00 13.44 4.21
N ALA A 189 -29.47 13.10 3.01
CA ALA A 189 -29.75 14.11 2.01
C ALA A 189 -30.87 15.02 2.56
N ASP A 190 -30.59 16.30 2.50
CA ASP A 190 -31.38 17.41 3.03
C ASP A 190 -32.80 17.47 2.43
N GLY A 191 -33.78 17.81 3.28
CA GLY A 191 -34.90 18.66 2.85
C GLY A 191 -36.12 18.05 2.16
N SER A 192 -36.58 16.84 2.50
CA SER A 192 -37.96 16.42 2.17
C SER A 192 -38.62 15.77 3.37
N GLU A 193 -39.66 16.42 3.90
CA GLU A 193 -40.57 15.85 4.91
C GLU A 193 -40.95 14.41 4.52
N PRO A 194 -40.78 13.42 5.43
CA PRO A 194 -41.37 12.12 5.23
C PRO A 194 -42.90 12.29 5.18
N PRO A 195 -43.61 11.69 4.20
CA PRO A 195 -45.06 11.65 4.27
C PRO A 195 -45.48 10.94 5.57
N PRO A 196 -46.60 11.33 6.20
CA PRO A 196 -47.08 10.66 7.40
C PRO A 196 -47.26 9.18 7.09
N ALA A 197 -46.56 8.34 7.85
CA ALA A 197 -46.63 6.89 7.72
C ALA A 197 -48.06 6.44 8.09
N ASP A 198 -48.88 6.17 7.08
CA ASP A 198 -50.16 5.51 7.26
C ASP A 198 -49.91 4.11 7.84
N SER A 199 -50.34 3.91 9.09
CA SER A 199 -50.25 2.65 9.84
C SER A 199 -50.93 1.46 9.17
N ARG A 200 -51.64 1.67 8.06
CA ARG A 200 -52.31 0.61 7.28
C ARG A 200 -51.38 -0.13 6.31
N ALA A 201 -50.26 0.47 5.92
CA ALA A 201 -49.27 -0.16 5.03
C ALA A 201 -48.33 -1.15 5.76
N GLN A 202 -48.25 -1.07 7.09
CA GLN A 202 -47.42 -1.97 7.91
C GLN A 202 -48.08 -3.35 8.15
N ASP A 203 -49.40 -3.45 8.10
CA ASP A 203 -50.12 -4.72 8.31
C ASP A 203 -50.05 -5.69 7.11
N ILE A 204 -49.79 -5.20 5.90
CA ILE A 204 -49.72 -6.06 4.69
C ILE A 204 -48.30 -6.64 4.50
N THR A 205 -47.28 -6.07 5.14
CA THR A 205 -45.89 -6.56 5.08
C THR A 205 -45.42 -7.23 6.38
N GLY A 206 -46.20 -7.16 7.47
CA GLY A 206 -45.94 -7.77 8.77
C GLY A 206 -46.26 -9.28 8.90
N GLY A 207 -46.22 -10.03 7.80
CA GLY A 207 -46.45 -11.48 7.79
C GLY A 207 -45.17 -12.26 8.10
N SER A 208 -45.02 -12.67 9.36
CA SER A 208 -44.01 -13.58 9.92
C SER A 208 -42.68 -12.96 10.42
N SER A 209 -42.73 -12.47 11.65
CA SER A 209 -41.57 -12.51 12.54
C SER A 209 -42.01 -12.97 13.93
N SER A 210 -42.44 -14.23 14.03
CA SER A 210 -42.41 -14.95 15.29
C SER A 210 -40.98 -15.43 15.55
N ALA A 211 -40.51 -15.12 16.75
CA ALA A 211 -39.21 -15.47 17.27
C ALA A 211 -38.86 -16.96 17.06
N GLY A 212 -37.66 -17.22 16.54
CA GLY A 212 -37.11 -18.57 16.40
C GLY A 212 -35.60 -18.49 16.16
N GLY A 213 -34.84 -19.17 17.00
CA GLY A 213 -33.40 -18.98 17.19
C GLY A 213 -32.53 -19.08 15.93
N SER A 214 -31.49 -18.25 15.92
CA SER A 214 -30.42 -18.30 14.93
C SER A 214 -29.63 -19.61 15.06
N ARG A 215 -30.06 -20.61 14.30
CA ARG A 215 -29.26 -21.75 13.85
C ARG A 215 -29.23 -21.68 12.33
N SER A 216 -28.24 -20.98 11.79
CA SER A 216 -27.87 -21.10 10.37
C SER A 216 -26.51 -21.79 10.30
N ASP A 217 -26.55 -23.09 10.09
CA ASP A 217 -25.46 -23.88 9.53
C ASP A 217 -25.51 -23.70 7.99
N GLY A 218 -24.40 -23.28 7.38
CA GLY A 218 -24.36 -22.89 5.95
C GLY A 218 -23.27 -21.90 5.51
N THR A 219 -22.06 -22.00 6.05
CA THR A 219 -20.73 -21.78 5.39
C THR A 219 -20.43 -20.63 4.41
N THR A 220 -21.13 -19.49 4.40
CA THR A 220 -20.59 -18.29 3.72
C THR A 220 -20.48 -17.12 4.69
N ALA A 221 -19.30 -16.97 5.30
CA ALA A 221 -18.93 -15.76 6.01
C ALA A 221 -19.16 -14.54 5.08
N PRO A 222 -19.68 -13.40 5.59
CA PRO A 222 -19.90 -12.22 4.76
C PRO A 222 -18.58 -11.81 4.09
N ALA A 223 -18.56 -11.71 2.77
CA ALA A 223 -17.38 -11.32 2.01
C ALA A 223 -16.88 -9.97 2.54
N ARG A 224 -15.69 -9.95 3.14
CA ARG A 224 -15.11 -8.72 3.66
C ARG A 224 -14.54 -7.93 2.49
N SER A 225 -14.78 -6.62 2.51
CA SER A 225 -14.15 -5.69 1.59
C SER A 225 -13.03 -4.94 2.30
N ALA A 226 -11.96 -4.66 1.56
CA ALA A 226 -10.91 -3.74 1.98
C ALA A 226 -10.91 -2.55 1.02
N VAL A 227 -10.82 -1.33 1.56
CA VAL A 227 -10.64 -0.13 0.74
C VAL A 227 -9.16 0.21 0.77
N LEU A 228 -8.52 0.17 -0.40
CA LEU A 228 -7.09 0.41 -0.55
C LEU A 228 -6.84 1.74 -1.28
N ALA A 229 -5.76 2.43 -0.93
CA ALA A 229 -5.26 3.55 -1.70
C ALA A 229 -4.36 3.02 -2.83
N VAL A 230 -4.80 3.19 -4.07
CA VAL A 230 -4.18 2.56 -5.25
C VAL A 230 -3.76 3.62 -6.27
N PRO A 231 -2.52 3.61 -6.77
CA PRO A 231 -2.11 4.50 -7.86
C PRO A 231 -2.99 4.31 -9.12
N VAL A 232 -3.28 5.39 -9.90
CA VAL A 232 -4.13 5.28 -11.11
C VAL A 232 -3.69 4.14 -12.01
N ALA A 233 -2.38 4.10 -12.28
CA ALA A 233 -1.80 3.21 -13.27
C ALA A 233 -2.03 1.74 -12.92
N GLU A 234 -2.23 1.44 -11.63
CA GLU A 234 -2.38 0.09 -11.10
C GLU A 234 -3.85 -0.28 -10.81
N ALA A 235 -4.78 0.68 -10.88
CA ALA A 235 -6.20 0.48 -10.60
C ALA A 235 -6.81 -0.64 -11.48
N ASN A 236 -6.49 -0.63 -12.78
CA ASN A 236 -6.96 -1.64 -13.72
C ASN A 236 -6.45 -3.04 -13.38
N ARG A 237 -5.19 -3.17 -12.97
CA ARG A 237 -4.62 -4.48 -12.59
C ARG A 237 -5.35 -5.06 -11.38
N LEU A 238 -5.64 -4.22 -10.39
CA LEU A 238 -6.34 -4.64 -9.18
C LEU A 238 -7.78 -5.06 -9.47
N LEU A 239 -8.54 -4.22 -10.18
CA LEU A 239 -9.94 -4.50 -10.53
C LEU A 239 -10.07 -5.77 -11.36
N LEU A 240 -9.19 -5.92 -12.35
CA LEU A 240 -9.20 -7.08 -13.22
C LEU A 240 -8.77 -8.35 -12.48
N GLY A 241 -7.79 -8.25 -11.58
CA GLY A 241 -7.43 -9.34 -10.67
C GLY A 241 -8.59 -9.76 -9.75
N ALA A 242 -9.32 -8.79 -9.20
CA ALA A 242 -10.50 -9.03 -8.36
C ALA A 242 -11.63 -9.76 -9.12
N GLN A 243 -11.77 -9.50 -10.42
CA GLN A 243 -12.80 -10.14 -11.27
C GLN A 243 -12.39 -11.56 -11.73
N GLN A 244 -11.11 -11.79 -12.00
CA GLN A 244 -10.64 -13.05 -12.58
C GLN A 244 -10.25 -14.11 -11.55
N GLY A 245 -9.95 -13.72 -10.31
CA GLY A 245 -9.41 -14.62 -9.31
C GLY A 245 -9.69 -14.19 -7.88
N LYS A 246 -9.01 -14.85 -6.95
CA LYS A 246 -9.07 -14.51 -5.53
C LYS A 246 -7.91 -13.58 -5.17
N LEU A 247 -8.24 -12.50 -4.47
CA LEU A 247 -7.27 -11.58 -3.91
C LEU A 247 -6.98 -11.94 -2.45
N PHE A 248 -5.70 -11.85 -2.09
CA PHE A 248 -5.22 -12.04 -0.73
C PHE A 248 -4.41 -10.83 -0.29
N LEU A 249 -4.61 -10.38 0.94
CA LEU A 249 -3.85 -9.29 1.53
C LEU A 249 -2.82 -9.85 2.52
N ALA A 250 -1.56 -9.50 2.31
CA ALA A 250 -0.49 -9.78 3.26
C ALA A 250 -0.09 -8.47 3.96
N LEU A 251 -0.09 -8.47 5.29
CA LEU A 251 0.36 -7.32 6.06
C LEU A 251 1.88 -7.12 5.88
N ARG A 252 2.27 -5.89 5.57
CA ARG A 252 3.65 -5.51 5.31
C ARG A 252 4.18 -4.61 6.43
N ASN A 253 5.43 -4.85 6.83
CA ASN A 253 6.11 -3.96 7.76
C ASN A 253 6.27 -2.56 7.11
N PRO A 254 5.84 -1.46 7.76
CA PRO A 254 5.97 -0.12 7.19
C PRO A 254 7.42 0.29 6.88
N ALA A 255 8.42 -0.27 7.58
CA ALA A 255 9.83 -0.03 7.35
C ALA A 255 10.40 -0.82 6.14
N ASP A 256 9.69 -1.83 5.65
CA ASP A 256 10.07 -2.55 4.45
C ASP A 256 9.67 -1.74 3.21
N ILE A 257 10.66 -1.16 2.54
CA ILE A 257 10.50 -0.31 1.36
C ILE A 257 10.80 -1.03 0.03
N GLY A 258 11.14 -2.33 0.04
CA GLY A 258 11.51 -3.07 -1.16
C GLY A 258 10.37 -3.22 -2.17
N LEU A 259 10.51 -2.70 -3.38
CA LEU A 259 9.50 -2.84 -4.43
C LEU A 259 10.00 -3.79 -5.52
N PRO A 260 9.11 -4.59 -6.14
CA PRO A 260 9.48 -5.38 -7.30
C PRO A 260 9.90 -4.44 -8.45
N ASP A 261 11.00 -4.76 -9.12
CA ASP A 261 11.41 -4.05 -10.32
C ASP A 261 10.58 -4.55 -11.52
N GLN A 262 9.54 -3.78 -11.85
CA GLN A 262 8.62 -4.11 -12.94
C GLN A 262 9.30 -4.06 -14.32
N ALA A 263 10.42 -3.34 -14.47
CA ALA A 263 11.11 -3.22 -15.75
C ALA A 263 11.81 -4.52 -16.18
N LEU A 264 12.03 -5.44 -15.23
CA LEU A 264 12.58 -6.77 -15.51
C LEU A 264 11.57 -7.73 -16.14
N PHE A 265 10.29 -7.34 -16.22
CA PHE A 265 9.21 -8.18 -16.72
C PHE A 265 8.53 -7.56 -17.94
N PRO A 266 7.92 -8.36 -18.83
CA PRO A 266 7.14 -7.83 -19.95
C PRO A 266 5.98 -6.97 -19.46
N THR A 267 5.83 -5.78 -20.04
CA THR A 267 4.64 -4.94 -19.79
C THR A 267 3.40 -5.57 -20.42
N PRO A 268 2.27 -5.64 -19.70
CA PRO A 268 1.04 -6.19 -20.25
C PRO A 268 0.49 -5.30 -21.37
N SER A 269 -0.11 -5.91 -22.38
CA SER A 269 -0.73 -5.20 -23.50
C SER A 269 -1.95 -4.40 -23.05
N ARG A 270 -2.14 -3.24 -23.69
CA ARG A 270 -3.28 -2.34 -23.48
C ARG A 270 -4.44 -2.70 -24.39
N VAL A 271 -5.66 -2.34 -23.98
CA VAL A 271 -6.88 -2.59 -24.76
C VAL A 271 -7.01 -1.53 -25.86
N LEU A 272 -6.81 -0.26 -25.52
CA LEU A 272 -6.89 0.84 -26.47
C LEU A 272 -5.50 1.17 -27.03
N SER A 273 -5.43 1.29 -28.36
CA SER A 273 -4.24 1.77 -29.06
C SER A 273 -4.26 3.29 -29.16
N PRO A 274 -3.11 3.97 -28.99
CA PRO A 274 -3.01 5.39 -29.24
C PRO A 274 -3.28 5.73 -30.72
N ARG A 275 -3.64 6.98 -30.99
CA ARG A 275 -3.75 7.49 -32.36
C ARG A 275 -2.39 7.37 -33.06
N ARG A 276 -2.41 7.08 -34.37
CA ARG A 276 -1.19 6.91 -35.17
C ARG A 276 -0.36 8.20 -35.27
N GLU A 277 -1.05 9.34 -35.32
CA GLU A 277 -0.44 10.65 -35.48
C GLU A 277 -0.55 11.41 -34.15
N LEU A 278 0.54 11.35 -33.37
CA LEU A 278 0.70 12.10 -32.12
C LEU A 278 1.89 13.05 -32.24
N SER A 279 1.68 14.30 -31.85
CA SER A 279 2.76 15.26 -31.65
C SER A 279 3.75 14.75 -30.58
N ALA A 280 4.92 15.38 -30.48
CA ALA A 280 5.90 15.00 -29.47
C ALA A 280 5.36 15.22 -28.04
N GLU A 281 4.59 16.29 -27.83
CA GLU A 281 3.97 16.61 -26.54
C GLU A 281 2.87 15.61 -26.19
N GLU A 282 2.04 15.23 -27.17
CA GLU A 282 0.98 14.23 -26.96
C GLU A 282 1.56 12.84 -26.66
N ARG A 283 2.70 12.48 -27.26
CA ARG A 283 3.43 11.25 -26.93
C ARG A 283 3.97 11.24 -25.50
N LEU A 284 4.39 12.39 -24.98
CA LEU A 284 4.79 12.51 -23.58
C LEU A 284 3.56 12.43 -22.67
N ALA A 285 2.46 13.09 -23.03
CA ALA A 285 1.20 13.01 -22.29
C ALA A 285 0.66 11.58 -22.22
N LEU A 286 0.86 10.75 -23.25
CA LEU A 286 0.44 9.35 -23.26
C LEU A 286 1.08 8.52 -22.13
N GLN A 287 2.26 8.92 -21.64
CA GLN A 287 2.96 8.25 -20.54
C GLN A 287 2.42 8.65 -19.15
N ARG A 288 1.44 9.56 -19.08
CA ARG A 288 0.81 9.93 -17.82
C ARG A 288 -0.03 8.77 -17.29
N PRO A 289 -0.04 8.54 -15.96
CA PRO A 289 -0.67 7.36 -15.38
C PRO A 289 -2.20 7.38 -15.55
N GLU A 290 -2.82 8.55 -15.75
CA GLU A 290 -4.24 8.67 -16.09
C GLU A 290 -4.55 8.12 -17.49
N ASN A 291 -3.69 8.40 -18.47
CA ASN A 291 -3.85 7.91 -19.84
C ASN A 291 -3.56 6.40 -19.94
N ASP A 292 -2.64 5.92 -19.10
CA ASP A 292 -2.41 4.49 -18.92
C ASP A 292 -3.64 3.77 -18.37
N ALA A 293 -4.27 4.34 -17.34
CA ALA A 293 -5.51 3.82 -16.80
C ALA A 293 -6.65 3.88 -17.84
N TYR A 294 -6.75 4.95 -18.62
CA TYR A 294 -7.75 5.06 -19.70
C TYR A 294 -7.57 3.99 -20.78
N ALA A 295 -6.32 3.67 -21.14
CA ALA A 295 -6.04 2.69 -22.18
C ALA A 295 -6.40 1.24 -21.81
N GLY A 296 -6.59 0.94 -20.52
CA GLY A 296 -6.97 -0.39 -20.05
C GLY A 296 -5.83 -1.42 -20.13
N ILE A 297 -6.08 -2.61 -19.56
CA ILE A 297 -5.16 -3.75 -19.59
C ILE A 297 -5.93 -4.99 -20.04
N ASP A 298 -5.33 -5.77 -20.93
CA ASP A 298 -5.91 -7.01 -21.45
C ASP A 298 -5.92 -8.15 -20.41
N THR A 299 -6.98 -8.98 -20.43
CA THR A 299 -7.19 -10.07 -19.46
C THR A 299 -6.13 -11.16 -19.54
N ASP A 300 -5.72 -11.54 -20.75
CA ASP A 300 -4.73 -12.58 -20.95
C ASP A 300 -3.33 -12.04 -20.69
N ALA A 301 -3.08 -10.77 -21.01
CA ALA A 301 -1.84 -10.10 -20.63
C ALA A 301 -1.68 -10.04 -19.09
N LEU A 302 -2.75 -9.73 -18.36
CA LEU A 302 -2.71 -9.82 -16.90
C LEU A 302 -2.42 -11.26 -16.47
N ALA A 303 -3.13 -12.25 -16.98
CA ALA A 303 -2.92 -13.65 -16.58
C ALA A 303 -1.59 -14.26 -17.07
N GLY A 304 -0.73 -13.51 -17.77
CA GLY A 304 0.50 -14.03 -18.37
C GLY A 304 0.28 -15.04 -19.51
N ARG A 305 -0.98 -15.20 -19.96
CA ARG A 305 -1.39 -16.07 -21.07
C ARG A 305 -1.35 -15.37 -22.41
N GLY A 306 -1.30 -14.04 -22.39
CA GLY A 306 -1.09 -13.25 -23.59
C GLY A 306 0.14 -13.81 -24.29
N ARG A 307 0.05 -13.95 -25.62
CA ARG A 307 1.25 -14.11 -26.42
C ARG A 307 2.07 -12.86 -26.15
N SER A 308 2.94 -12.94 -25.15
CA SER A 308 4.15 -12.16 -25.16
C SER A 308 4.63 -12.39 -26.58
N ALA A 309 4.62 -11.33 -27.40
CA ALA A 309 5.61 -11.28 -28.46
C ALA A 309 6.88 -11.42 -27.65
N ALA A 310 7.33 -12.68 -27.49
CA ALA A 310 8.60 -13.01 -26.91
C ALA A 310 9.48 -12.06 -27.66
N ALA A 311 9.99 -11.05 -26.95
CA ALA A 311 11.01 -10.20 -27.49
C ALA A 311 11.97 -11.22 -28.07
N ALA A 312 12.02 -11.27 -29.40
CA ALA A 312 13.00 -12.07 -30.07
C ALA A 312 14.28 -11.46 -29.53
N LEU A 313 14.85 -12.10 -28.50
CA LEU A 313 16.18 -11.80 -28.05
C LEU A 313 16.94 -11.77 -29.36
N PRO A 314 17.56 -10.64 -29.75
CA PRO A 314 18.32 -10.63 -30.97
C PRO A 314 19.36 -11.73 -30.77
N LEU A 315 19.14 -12.87 -31.44
CA LEU A 315 20.13 -13.93 -31.51
C LEU A 315 21.41 -13.19 -31.92
N PRO A 316 22.53 -13.35 -31.18
CA PRO A 316 23.76 -12.67 -31.52
C PRO A 316 24.01 -12.95 -32.99
N ASN A 317 23.97 -11.89 -33.80
CA ASN A 317 23.98 -11.93 -35.24
C ASN A 317 25.09 -12.90 -35.66
N SER A 318 24.73 -14.11 -36.07
CA SER A 318 25.71 -15.09 -36.49
C SER A 318 26.42 -14.47 -37.68
N ALA A 319 27.71 -14.15 -37.48
CA ALA A 319 28.53 -13.41 -38.43
C ALA A 319 28.34 -13.97 -39.85
N PRO A 320 28.35 -13.12 -40.90
CA PRO A 320 28.19 -13.60 -42.27
C PRO A 320 29.26 -14.65 -42.53
N ARG A 321 28.81 -15.89 -42.75
CA ARG A 321 29.68 -17.03 -43.04
C ARG A 321 30.44 -16.67 -44.31
N ARG A 322 31.71 -16.31 -44.17
CA ARG A 322 32.60 -15.99 -45.28
C ARG A 322 32.64 -17.20 -46.20
N ALA A 323 32.00 -17.11 -47.36
CA ALA A 323 32.10 -18.12 -48.39
C ALA A 323 33.58 -18.26 -48.76
N THR A 324 34.16 -19.42 -48.46
CA THR A 324 35.48 -19.77 -48.97
C THR A 324 35.36 -19.95 -50.49
N PRO A 325 36.26 -19.36 -51.29
CA PRO A 325 36.25 -19.60 -52.73
C PRO A 325 36.63 -21.06 -52.97
N ARG A 326 35.77 -21.74 -53.75
CA ARG A 326 35.96 -23.09 -54.25
C ARG A 326 37.28 -23.14 -55.02
N ALA A 327 38.20 -24.00 -54.60
CA ALA A 327 39.47 -24.23 -55.28
C ALA A 327 39.21 -24.68 -56.72
N ASP A 328 39.81 -23.95 -57.65
CA ASP A 328 39.74 -24.19 -59.08
C ASP A 328 40.47 -25.49 -59.42
N ARG A 329 39.84 -26.36 -60.22
CA ARG A 329 40.45 -27.62 -60.67
C ARG A 329 41.48 -27.30 -61.75
N GLY A 330 42.72 -27.08 -61.34
CA GLY A 330 43.87 -27.05 -62.24
C GLY A 330 44.14 -28.43 -62.83
N ILE A 331 44.11 -28.52 -64.16
CA ILE A 331 44.43 -29.72 -64.95
C ILE A 331 45.95 -29.83 -65.02
N GLU A 332 46.53 -30.89 -64.44
CA GLU A 332 47.96 -31.20 -64.55
C GLU A 332 48.22 -32.03 -65.82
N ILE A 333 48.94 -31.45 -66.79
CA ILE A 333 49.33 -32.11 -68.03
C ILE A 333 50.73 -32.70 -67.84
N ILE A 334 50.80 -34.02 -67.68
CA ILE A 334 52.05 -34.78 -67.66
C ILE A 334 52.56 -34.87 -69.11
N ARG A 335 53.63 -34.14 -69.45
CA ARG A 335 54.36 -34.37 -70.71
C ARG A 335 55.38 -35.47 -70.48
N GLY A 336 55.14 -36.62 -71.09
CA GLY A 336 56.14 -37.69 -71.24
C GLY A 336 57.26 -37.23 -72.16
N ASP A 337 58.50 -37.45 -71.72
CA ASP A 337 59.70 -37.27 -72.53
C ASP A 337 59.72 -38.29 -73.67
N ILE A 338 60.07 -37.83 -74.86
CA ILE A 338 60.09 -38.58 -76.11
C ILE A 338 61.53 -39.02 -76.32
N SER A 339 61.84 -40.27 -75.98
CA SER A 339 63.10 -40.90 -76.38
C SER A 339 63.16 -40.96 -77.91
N SER A 340 64.00 -40.12 -78.49
CA SER A 340 64.31 -40.10 -79.92
C SER A 340 65.23 -41.28 -80.26
N HIS A 341 64.67 -42.23 -81.02
CA HIS A 341 65.41 -43.32 -81.65
C HIS A 341 65.85 -42.83 -83.03
N SER A 342 67.16 -42.66 -83.25
CA SER A 342 67.72 -42.37 -84.57
C SER A 342 69.04 -43.12 -84.74
N GLY A 343 69.12 -43.90 -85.82
CA GLY A 343 70.37 -44.09 -86.56
C GLY A 343 71.15 -45.37 -86.29
N SER A 344 70.83 -46.37 -87.09
CA SER A 344 71.65 -47.51 -87.53
C SER A 344 73.16 -47.26 -87.68
N ARG A 345 73.94 -48.25 -87.27
CA ARG A 345 74.94 -48.93 -88.11
C ARG A 345 74.92 -50.43 -87.83
#